data_AF-F8Q8H8-F1
#
_entry.id   AF-F8Q8H8-F1
#
_cell.length_a   1.000
_cell.length_b   1.000
_cell.length_c   1.000
_cell.angle_alpha   90.00
_cell.angle_beta   90.00
_cell.angle_gamma   90.00
#
_symmetry.space_group_name_H-M   'P 1'
#
loop_
_entity.id
_entity.type
_entity.pdbx_description
1 polymer ?
#
loop_
_entity_poly.entity_id
_entity_poly.type
_entity_poly.pdbx_seq_one_letter_code
_entity_poly.pdbx_strand_id
1 'polypeptide(L)'
;MVVYESVTAEADTHIDHSGGLLKKGSLLVAMINASEFNKIFKAPEPNAEREAKLHSITEDLEDFLPTIDASGIFEYFQPEEWFGNENYGRAMMAAWWLKAHPEALTPDVRTNIAKLLKVGGETFQKEFLFVYPEAQDF
;
A
#
# COMPACT_ATOMS: atom_id res chain seq x y z
N MET A 1 16.62 -2.79 -3.45
CA MET A 1 15.89 -2.45 -4.68
C MET A 1 15.87 -3.71 -5.55
N VAL A 2 14.79 -4.48 -5.48
CA VAL A 2 14.57 -5.58 -6.43
C VAL A 2 14.48 -4.90 -7.80
N VAL A 3 15.26 -5.41 -8.75
CA VAL A 3 15.46 -4.78 -10.06
C VAL A 3 14.11 -4.82 -10.79
N TYR A 4 13.38 -3.69 -10.76
CA TYR A 4 12.12 -3.50 -11.48
C TYR A 4 12.23 -3.99 -12.93
N GLU A 5 13.38 -3.73 -13.57
CA GLU A 5 13.68 -4.19 -14.92
C GLU A 5 13.74 -5.72 -15.02
N SER A 6 14.25 -6.45 -14.02
CA SER A 6 14.34 -7.92 -14.11
C SER A 6 12.99 -8.62 -13.96
N VAL A 7 12.03 -8.00 -13.27
CA VAL A 7 10.67 -8.57 -13.11
C VAL A 7 9.76 -8.13 -14.26
N THR A 8 10.04 -6.99 -14.90
CA THR A 8 9.17 -6.40 -15.92
C THR A 8 9.68 -6.52 -17.36
N ALA A 9 10.91 -6.99 -17.60
CA ALA A 9 11.53 -7.11 -18.93
C ALA A 9 10.75 -8.01 -19.92
N GLU A 10 9.84 -8.87 -19.42
CA GLU A 10 9.01 -9.76 -20.24
C GLU A 10 7.49 -9.59 -19.96
N ALA A 11 7.06 -8.48 -19.37
CA ALA A 11 5.68 -8.36 -18.93
C ALA A 11 4.71 -8.14 -20.10
N ASP A 12 3.99 -9.20 -20.48
CA ASP A 12 2.76 -9.12 -21.29
C ASP A 12 1.80 -8.10 -20.67
N THR A 13 1.38 -7.14 -21.47
CA THR A 13 0.32 -6.18 -21.11
C THR A 13 -1.00 -6.71 -21.63
N HIS A 14 -1.98 -6.85 -20.73
CA HIS A 14 -3.33 -7.28 -21.06
C HIS A 14 -4.32 -6.19 -20.66
N ILE A 15 -5.40 -6.07 -21.43
CA ILE A 15 -6.51 -5.20 -21.08
C ILE A 15 -7.55 -6.08 -20.39
N ASP A 16 -7.94 -5.74 -19.17
CA ASP A 16 -9.01 -6.45 -18.47
C ASP A 16 -10.39 -6.17 -19.08
N HIS A 17 -11.43 -6.81 -18.56
CA HIS A 17 -12.80 -6.65 -19.05
C HIS A 17 -13.40 -5.24 -18.85
N SER A 18 -12.76 -4.40 -18.02
CA SER A 18 -13.12 -3.02 -17.75
C SER A 18 -12.32 -2.00 -18.59
N GLY A 19 -11.33 -2.46 -19.38
CA GLY A 19 -10.46 -1.60 -20.16
C GLY A 19 -9.17 -1.18 -19.42
N GLY A 20 -8.92 -1.72 -18.23
CA GLY A 20 -7.72 -1.45 -17.43
C GLY A 20 -6.49 -2.16 -17.97
N LEU A 21 -5.36 -1.47 -18.03
CA LEU A 21 -4.10 -2.04 -18.48
C LEU A 21 -3.43 -2.80 -17.34
N LEU A 22 -3.52 -4.13 -17.38
CA LEU A 22 -2.85 -5.05 -16.48
C LEU A 22 -1.48 -5.41 -17.05
N LYS A 23 -0.42 -4.99 -16.37
CA LYS A 23 0.94 -5.48 -16.66
C LYS A 23 1.22 -6.71 -15.80
N LYS A 24 1.54 -7.83 -16.44
CA LYS A 24 1.87 -9.09 -15.76
C LYS A 24 2.98 -8.85 -14.74
N GLY A 25 2.75 -9.28 -13.50
CA GLY A 25 3.70 -9.09 -12.39
C GLY A 25 3.51 -7.81 -11.56
N SER A 26 2.70 -6.83 -11.98
CA SER A 26 2.47 -5.61 -11.20
C SER A 26 1.88 -5.86 -9.82
N LEU A 27 0.90 -6.77 -9.69
CA LEU A 27 0.37 -7.17 -8.37
C LEU A 27 1.47 -7.79 -7.50
N LEU A 28 2.30 -8.65 -8.07
CA LEU A 28 3.41 -9.27 -7.35
C LEU A 28 4.42 -8.21 -6.90
N VAL A 29 4.73 -7.22 -7.73
CA VAL A 29 5.61 -6.10 -7.38
C VAL A 29 5.02 -5.27 -6.25
N ALA A 30 3.72 -4.95 -6.29
CA ALA A 30 3.05 -4.25 -5.20
C ALA A 30 3.12 -5.03 -3.87
N MET A 31 2.89 -6.34 -3.91
CA MET A 31 3.02 -7.21 -2.74
C MET A 31 4.47 -7.28 -2.22
N ILE A 32 5.46 -7.32 -3.11
CA ILE A 32 6.88 -7.27 -2.76
C ILE A 32 7.20 -5.92 -2.09
N ASN A 33 6.71 -4.81 -2.65
CA ASN A 33 6.89 -3.48 -2.11
C ASN A 33 6.27 -3.34 -0.72
N ALA A 34 5.04 -3.82 -0.52
CA ALA A 34 4.42 -3.88 0.80
C ALA A 34 5.20 -4.77 1.80
N SER A 35 5.73 -5.91 1.34
CA SER A 35 6.60 -6.76 2.17
C SER A 35 7.88 -6.04 2.56
N GLU A 36 8.51 -5.33 1.62
CA GLU A 36 9.75 -4.60 1.82
C GLU A 36 9.55 -3.40 2.75
N PHE A 37 8.43 -2.67 2.61
CA PHE A 37 8.02 -1.61 3.53
C PHE A 37 8.04 -2.13 4.96
N ASN A 38 7.41 -3.27 5.23
CA ASN A 38 7.38 -3.85 6.57
C ASN A 38 8.77 -4.21 7.12
N LYS A 39 9.67 -4.72 6.28
CA LYS A 39 11.05 -5.05 6.71
C LYS A 39 11.83 -3.80 7.07
N ILE A 40 11.79 -2.79 6.21
CA ILE A 40 12.47 -1.50 6.42
C ILE A 40 11.89 -0.81 7.65
N PHE A 41 10.57 -0.86 7.81
CA PHE A 41 9.87 -0.26 8.93
C PHE A 41 10.21 -0.92 10.29
N LYS A 42 10.43 -2.24 10.30
CA LYS A 42 10.83 -2.97 11.52
C LYS A 42 12.34 -2.96 11.78
N ALA A 43 13.15 -2.41 10.88
CA ALA A 43 14.58 -2.33 11.05
C ALA A 43 14.94 -1.42 12.24
N PRO A 44 15.88 -1.81 13.13
CA PRO A 44 16.17 -1.10 14.37
C PRO A 44 16.92 0.23 14.17
N GLU A 45 17.35 0.57 12.95
CA GLU A 45 18.17 1.76 12.72
C GLU A 45 17.36 2.95 12.18
N PRO A 46 17.42 4.11 12.85
CA PRO A 46 16.98 5.37 12.29
C PRO A 46 18.13 5.99 11.48
N ASN A 47 18.00 5.99 10.15
CA ASN A 47 18.79 6.88 9.32
C ASN A 47 17.88 7.52 8.24
N ALA A 48 18.27 8.68 7.73
CA ALA A 48 17.50 9.38 6.69
C ALA A 48 17.29 8.53 5.42
N GLU A 49 18.18 7.57 5.17
CA GLU A 49 18.08 6.63 4.05
C GLU A 49 16.89 5.67 4.22
N ARG A 50 16.54 5.29 5.46
CA ARG A 50 15.36 4.47 5.78
C ARG A 50 14.08 5.22 5.43
N GLU A 51 13.94 6.46 5.88
CA GLU A 51 12.77 7.27 5.57
C GLU A 51 12.63 7.49 4.07
N ALA A 52 13.72 7.82 3.38
CA ALA A 52 13.71 7.96 1.93
C ALA A 52 13.27 6.68 1.20
N LYS A 53 13.68 5.50 1.69
CA LYS A 53 13.24 4.21 1.13
C LYS A 53 11.78 3.91 1.40
N LEU A 54 11.28 4.20 2.61
CA LEU A 54 9.85 4.03 2.94
C LEU A 54 8.99 4.95 2.07
N HIS A 55 9.43 6.20 1.88
CA HIS A 55 8.76 7.16 1.04
C HIS A 55 8.74 6.73 -0.44
N SER A 56 9.89 6.34 -0.98
CA SER A 56 9.98 5.83 -2.35
C SER A 56 9.07 4.62 -2.59
N ILE A 57 8.98 3.68 -1.64
CA ILE A 57 8.03 2.56 -1.74
C ILE A 57 6.58 3.06 -1.68
N THR A 58 6.30 4.07 -0.88
CA THR A 58 4.96 4.65 -0.73
C THR A 58 4.49 5.31 -2.03
N GLU A 59 5.38 6.04 -2.70
CA GLU A 59 5.13 6.62 -4.02
C GLU A 59 4.98 5.53 -5.09
N ASP A 60 5.87 4.53 -5.12
CA ASP A 60 5.79 3.42 -6.08
C ASP A 60 4.45 2.67 -6.00
N LEU A 61 3.86 2.57 -4.81
CA LEU A 61 2.56 1.90 -4.63
C LEU A 61 1.39 2.63 -5.33
N GLU A 62 1.49 3.93 -5.56
CA GLU A 62 0.48 4.70 -6.32
C GLU A 62 0.38 4.19 -7.76
N ASP A 63 1.52 3.99 -8.41
CA ASP A 63 1.61 3.53 -9.81
C ASP A 63 0.98 2.14 -10.02
N PHE A 64 0.96 1.31 -8.98
CA PHE A 64 0.38 -0.03 -9.03
C PHE A 64 -1.10 -0.06 -8.70
N LEU A 65 -1.67 1.01 -8.13
CA LEU A 65 -3.05 1.02 -7.66
C LEU A 65 -4.06 0.55 -8.72
N PRO A 66 -4.01 1.03 -9.99
CA PRO A 66 -4.95 0.56 -11.01
C PRO A 66 -4.86 -0.95 -11.25
N THR A 67 -3.66 -1.53 -11.19
CA THR A 67 -3.48 -2.98 -11.36
C THR A 67 -3.91 -3.75 -10.11
N ILE A 68 -3.64 -3.22 -8.91
CA ILE A 68 -4.05 -3.85 -7.66
C ILE A 68 -5.58 -3.89 -7.60
N ASP A 69 -6.25 -2.79 -7.92
CA ASP A 69 -7.71 -2.69 -7.94
C ASP A 69 -8.33 -3.64 -8.98
N ALA A 70 -7.86 -3.58 -10.22
CA ALA A 70 -8.31 -4.47 -11.30
C ALA A 70 -8.04 -5.97 -11.06
N SER A 71 -7.09 -6.31 -10.17
CA SER A 71 -6.85 -7.71 -9.78
C SER A 71 -7.96 -8.32 -8.92
N GLY A 72 -8.86 -7.50 -8.39
CA GLY A 72 -9.90 -7.91 -7.45
C GLY A 72 -9.35 -8.33 -6.09
N ILE A 73 -8.06 -8.06 -5.78
CA ILE A 73 -7.46 -8.50 -4.51
C ILE A 73 -8.22 -7.98 -3.28
N PHE A 74 -8.82 -6.79 -3.39
CA PHE A 74 -9.65 -6.19 -2.34
C PHE A 74 -11.01 -6.88 -2.18
N GLU A 75 -11.45 -7.70 -3.12
CA GLU A 75 -12.68 -8.51 -3.00
C GLU A 75 -12.44 -9.79 -2.17
N TYR A 76 -11.19 -10.23 -2.01
CA TYR A 76 -10.86 -11.45 -1.26
C TYR A 76 -10.79 -11.25 0.25
N PHE A 77 -10.78 -10.01 0.73
CA PHE A 77 -10.67 -9.66 2.15
C PHE A 77 -11.60 -8.50 2.46
N GLN A 78 -12.21 -8.49 3.64
CA GLN A 78 -13.00 -7.34 4.09
C GLN A 78 -12.10 -6.11 4.29
N PRO A 79 -12.60 -4.88 4.05
CA PRO A 79 -11.82 -3.65 4.20
C PRO A 79 -11.09 -3.55 5.55
N GLU A 80 -11.74 -3.93 6.66
CA GLU A 80 -11.16 -3.89 7.99
C GLU A 80 -9.97 -4.82 8.18
N GLU A 81 -9.89 -5.94 7.43
CA GLU A 81 -8.77 -6.89 7.52
C GLU A 81 -7.46 -6.29 6.98
N TRP A 82 -7.55 -5.30 6.10
CA TRP A 82 -6.39 -4.59 5.56
C TRP A 82 -5.71 -3.69 6.57
N PHE A 83 -6.46 -3.23 7.58
CA PHE A 83 -6.00 -2.32 8.63
C PHE A 83 -5.95 -2.99 10.02
N GLY A 84 -6.45 -4.22 10.15
CA GLY A 84 -6.66 -4.89 11.44
C GLY A 84 -5.40 -5.42 12.12
N ASN A 85 -4.23 -5.40 11.45
CA ASN A 85 -2.98 -5.90 11.98
C ASN A 85 -1.82 -4.94 11.70
N GLU A 86 -0.70 -5.09 12.44
CA GLU A 86 0.53 -4.30 12.26
C GLU A 86 1.33 -4.70 10.99
N ASN A 87 0.61 -4.90 9.89
CA ASN A 87 1.14 -5.05 8.55
C ASN A 87 1.05 -3.70 7.84
N TYR A 88 2.00 -2.83 8.15
CA TYR A 88 2.06 -1.45 7.66
C TYR A 88 2.12 -1.37 6.13
N GLY A 89 2.83 -2.28 5.46
CA GLY A 89 2.85 -2.31 4.00
C GLY A 89 1.50 -2.63 3.37
N ARG A 90 0.74 -3.57 3.95
CA ARG A 90 -0.63 -3.86 3.53
C ARG A 90 -1.56 -2.65 3.77
N ALA A 91 -1.38 -1.99 4.90
CA ALA A 91 -2.11 -0.76 5.22
C ALA A 91 -1.80 0.37 4.22
N MET A 92 -0.56 0.51 3.74
CA MET A 92 -0.20 1.50 2.70
C MET A 92 -0.89 1.20 1.36
N MET A 93 -0.92 -0.07 0.93
CA MET A 93 -1.68 -0.46 -0.26
C MET A 93 -3.17 -0.11 -0.12
N ALA A 94 -3.75 -0.41 1.04
CA ALA A 94 -5.16 -0.16 1.30
C ALA A 94 -5.49 1.32 1.48
N ALA A 95 -4.55 2.14 1.97
CA ALA A 95 -4.70 3.59 2.05
C ALA A 95 -4.85 4.22 0.66
N TRP A 96 -4.03 3.79 -0.30
CA TRP A 96 -4.15 4.20 -1.71
C TRP A 96 -5.51 3.78 -2.29
N TRP A 97 -5.95 2.56 -2.00
CA TRP A 97 -7.24 2.06 -2.44
C TRP A 97 -8.44 2.82 -1.85
N LEU A 98 -8.40 3.22 -0.57
CA LEU A 98 -9.44 4.03 0.05
C LEU A 98 -9.67 5.38 -0.64
N LYS A 99 -8.68 5.94 -1.35
CA LYS A 99 -8.85 7.16 -2.15
C LYS A 99 -9.80 6.96 -3.32
N ALA A 100 -9.76 5.78 -3.93
CA ALA A 100 -10.64 5.39 -5.03
C ALA A 100 -11.99 4.86 -4.52
N HIS A 101 -12.03 4.31 -3.30
CA HIS A 101 -13.19 3.64 -2.69
C HIS A 101 -13.56 4.24 -1.32
N PRO A 102 -13.97 5.52 -1.26
CA PRO A 102 -14.31 6.17 0.01
C PRO A 102 -15.49 5.50 0.74
N GLU A 103 -16.36 4.78 0.02
CA GLU A 103 -17.45 4.00 0.58
C GLU A 103 -16.99 2.85 1.48
N ALA A 104 -15.75 2.38 1.31
CA ALA A 104 -15.17 1.34 2.15
C ALA A 104 -14.69 1.85 3.52
N LEU A 105 -14.75 3.16 3.77
CA LEU A 105 -14.44 3.76 5.07
C LEU A 105 -15.58 3.55 6.08
N THR A 106 -15.68 2.33 6.60
CA THR A 106 -16.60 1.98 7.68
C THR A 106 -16.09 2.46 9.05
N PRO A 107 -16.92 2.49 10.10
CA PRO A 107 -16.47 2.80 11.46
C PRO A 107 -15.34 1.88 11.97
N ASP A 108 -15.36 0.60 11.59
CA ASP A 108 -14.34 -0.37 11.97
C ASP A 108 -13.01 -0.11 11.24
N VAL A 109 -13.07 0.25 9.95
CA VAL A 109 -11.90 0.67 9.19
C VAL A 109 -11.28 1.93 9.80
N ARG A 110 -12.08 2.95 10.11
CA ARG A 110 -11.62 4.17 10.79
C ARG A 110 -10.94 3.84 12.13
N THR A 111 -11.55 2.98 12.93
CA THR A 111 -11.00 2.55 14.23
C THR A 111 -9.66 1.83 14.07
N ASN A 112 -9.55 0.94 13.09
CA ASN A 112 -8.32 0.21 12.80
C ASN A 112 -7.21 1.13 12.29
N ILE A 113 -7.53 2.11 11.43
CA ILE A 113 -6.58 3.13 10.98
C ILE A 113 -6.08 3.96 12.17
N ALA A 114 -6.97 4.47 13.02
CA ALA A 114 -6.58 5.25 14.21
C ALA A 114 -5.65 4.45 15.13
N LYS A 115 -5.93 3.17 15.34
CA LYS A 115 -5.07 2.25 16.11
C LYS A 115 -3.70 2.07 15.44
N LEU A 116 -3.67 1.85 14.12
CA LEU A 116 -2.44 1.68 13.35
C LEU A 116 -1.56 2.94 13.38
N LEU A 117 -2.14 4.12 13.20
CA LEU A 117 -1.41 5.39 13.28
C LEU A 117 -0.78 5.57 14.66
N LYS A 118 -1.52 5.22 15.72
CA LYS A 118 -1.01 5.30 17.09
C LYS A 118 0.14 4.33 17.36
N VAL A 119 0.04 3.08 16.88
CA VAL A 119 1.05 2.03 17.15
C VAL A 119 2.26 2.15 16.23
N GLY A 120 2.07 2.59 14.98
CA GLY A 120 3.13 2.79 14.00
C GLY A 120 4.02 4.01 14.29
N GLY A 121 3.61 4.91 15.19
CA GLY A 121 4.40 6.08 15.55
C GLY A 121 4.60 7.08 14.40
N GLU A 122 5.47 8.07 14.63
CA GLU A 122 5.58 9.26 13.77
C GLU A 122 5.96 8.94 12.32
N THR A 123 6.90 8.00 12.11
CA THR A 123 7.34 7.64 10.75
C THR A 123 6.21 7.04 9.93
N PHE A 124 5.47 6.07 10.48
CA PHE A 124 4.34 5.48 9.76
C PHE A 124 3.22 6.50 9.56
N GLN A 125 2.92 7.28 10.59
CA GLN A 125 1.90 8.31 10.51
C GLN A 125 2.19 9.32 9.39
N LYS A 126 3.44 9.75 9.24
CA LYS A 126 3.86 10.66 8.16
C LYS A 126 3.60 10.05 6.78
N GLU A 127 4.03 8.81 6.53
CA GLU A 127 3.82 8.16 5.23
C GLU A 127 2.32 7.89 4.97
N PHE A 128 1.58 7.44 5.99
CA PHE A 128 0.15 7.16 5.83
C PHE A 128 -0.65 8.43 5.52
N LEU A 129 -0.38 9.54 6.24
CA LEU A 129 -1.06 10.81 6.01
C LEU A 129 -0.64 11.49 4.70
N PHE A 130 0.55 11.18 4.18
CA PHE A 130 0.92 11.58 2.81
C PHE A 130 -0.01 10.94 1.78
N VAL A 131 -0.37 9.66 1.97
CA VAL A 131 -1.29 8.95 1.07
C VAL A 131 -2.74 9.35 1.28
N TYR A 132 -3.19 9.35 2.53
CA TYR A 132 -4.59 9.54 2.93
C TYR A 132 -4.70 10.61 4.05
N PRO A 133 -4.64 11.90 3.69
CA PRO A 133 -4.62 13.02 4.65
C PRO A 133 -5.84 13.09 5.57
N GLU A 134 -7.00 12.59 5.13
CA GLU A 134 -8.26 12.60 5.87
C GLU A 134 -8.18 11.81 7.17
N ALA A 135 -7.23 10.88 7.29
CA ALA A 135 -6.98 10.14 8.53
C ALA A 135 -6.37 10.99 9.65
N GLN A 136 -6.04 12.26 9.42
CA GLN A 136 -5.61 13.18 10.48
C GLN A 136 -6.69 13.39 11.55
N ASP A 137 -7.96 13.25 11.16
CA ASP A 137 -9.13 13.46 12.03
C ASP A 137 -9.66 12.16 12.66
N PHE A 138 -8.87 11.08 12.66
CA PHE A 138 -9.30 9.74 13.09
C PHE A 138 -8.93 9.43 14.54
#